data_AF-A0A7Y1CKU8-F1
#
_entry.id   AF-A0A7Y1CKU8-F1
#
_cell.length_a   1.000
_cell.length_b   1.000
_cell.length_c   1.000
_cell.angle_alpha   90.00
_cell.angle_beta   90.00
_cell.angle_gamma   90.00
#
_symmetry.space_group_name_H-M   'P 1'
#
loop_
_entity.id
_entity.type
_entity.pdbx_description
1 polymer ?
#
loop_
_entity_poly.entity_id
_entity_poly.type
_entity_poly.pdbx_seq_one_letter_code
_entity_poly.pdbx_strand_id
1 'polypeptide(L)' 'MTAIHIKFPALTLKAGPRALARIRRQGLHAGEVGTLPGAAGAPKAFGIQGLDLALFGEWPPAVP' A
#
# COMPACT_ATOMS: atom_id res chain seq x y z
N MET A 1 -9.82 20.06 -16.94
CA MET A 1 -9.69 18.88 -16.08
C MET A 1 -8.27 18.38 -16.18
N THR A 2 -7.48 18.53 -15.12
CA THR A 2 -6.07 18.09 -15.12
C THR A 2 -6.05 16.61 -14.76
N ALA A 3 -5.67 15.75 -15.71
CA ALA A 3 -5.49 14.32 -15.47
C ALA A 3 -4.01 14.04 -15.20
N ILE A 4 -3.70 13.28 -14.15
CA ILE A 4 -2.34 12.77 -13.91
C ILE A 4 -2.15 11.57 -14.83
N HIS A 5 -1.36 11.75 -15.89
CA HIS A 5 -1.05 10.67 -16.83
C HIS A 5 0.21 9.93 -16.34
N ILE A 6 0.04 8.69 -15.86
CA ILE A 6 1.15 7.85 -15.40
C ILE A 6 1.61 6.96 -16.55
N LYS A 7 2.81 7.20 -17.09
CA LYS A 7 3.37 6.45 -18.24
C LYS A 7 3.59 4.96 -17.95
N PHE A 8 3.73 4.60 -16.68
CA PHE A 8 3.98 3.25 -16.20
C PHE A 8 3.15 2.97 -14.94
N PRO A 9 2.90 1.69 -14.61
CA PRO A 9 2.25 1.33 -13.35
C PRO A 9 3.02 1.92 -12.18
N ALA A 10 2.33 2.65 -11.30
CA ALA A 10 2.93 3.24 -10.10
C ALA A 10 3.39 2.17 -9.08
N LEU A 11 2.85 0.95 -9.19
CA LEU A 11 3.11 -0.16 -8.29
C LEU A 11 3.37 -1.44 -9.08
N THR A 12 4.47 -2.13 -8.77
CA THR A 12 4.73 -3.49 -9.24
C THR A 12 4.55 -4.46 -8.08
N LEU A 13 3.50 -5.30 -8.14
CA LEU A 13 3.25 -6.33 -7.16
C LEU A 13 4.05 -7.59 -7.50
N LYS A 14 4.95 -7.99 -6.61
CA LYS A 14 5.68 -9.26 -6.68
C LYS A 14 5.09 -10.24 -5.68
N ALA A 15 4.49 -11.32 -6.17
CA ALA A 15 3.88 -12.35 -5.34
C ALA A 15 4.03 -13.73 -6.01
N GLY A 16 4.04 -14.79 -5.21
CA GLY A 16 4.02 -16.15 -5.74
C GLY A 16 2.71 -16.44 -6.52
N PRO A 17 2.67 -17.47 -7.38
CA PRO A 17 1.54 -17.72 -8.28
C PRO A 17 0.19 -17.82 -7.57
N ARG A 18 0.14 -18.48 -6.40
CA ARG A 18 -1.07 -18.63 -5.59
C ARG A 18 -1.57 -17.30 -5.02
N ALA A 19 -0.66 -16.50 -4.47
CA ALA A 19 -0.99 -15.19 -3.93
C ALA A 19 -1.46 -14.23 -5.04
N LEU A 20 -0.79 -14.24 -6.18
CA LEU A 20 -1.17 -13.42 -7.33
C LEU A 20 -2.55 -13.79 -7.87
N ALA A 21 -2.87 -15.08 -7.97
CA ALA A 21 -4.19 -15.55 -8.41
C ALA A 21 -5.31 -15.13 -7.45
N ARG A 22 -5.06 -15.18 -6.13
CA ARG A 22 -5.99 -14.72 -5.11
C ARG A 22 -6.22 -13.20 -5.19
N ILE A 23 -5.14 -12.41 -5.19
CA ILE A 23 -5.20 -10.94 -5.30
C ILE A 23 -5.95 -10.51 -6.57
N ARG A 24 -5.74 -11.19 -7.70
CA ARG A 24 -6.46 -10.90 -8.95
C ARG A 24 -7.96 -11.17 -8.88
N ARG A 25 -8.39 -12.16 -8.08
CA ARG A 25 -9.79 -12.57 -7.97
C ARG A 25 -10.60 -11.69 -7.02
N GLN A 26 -10.02 -11.30 -5.89
CA GLN A 26 -10.77 -10.65 -4.80
C GLN A 26 -10.16 -9.32 -4.34
N GLY A 27 -9.02 -8.92 -4.90
CA GLY A 27 -8.23 -7.79 -4.40
C GLY A 27 -7.26 -8.22 -3.30
N LEU A 28 -6.42 -7.26 -2.88
CA LEU A 28 -5.57 -7.39 -1.68
C LEU A 28 -6.32 -6.81 -0.49
N HIS A 29 -6.65 -7.64 0.49
CA HIS A 29 -7.28 -7.20 1.72
C HIS A 29 -6.22 -6.90 2.78
N ALA A 30 -6.45 -5.86 3.59
CA ALA A 30 -5.49 -5.47 4.62
C ALA A 30 -5.22 -6.57 5.67
N GLY A 31 -6.21 -7.41 5.98
CA GLY A 31 -6.00 -8.57 6.86
C GLY A 31 -5.04 -9.64 6.30
N GLU A 32 -4.69 -9.57 5.01
CA GLU A 32 -3.69 -10.44 4.37
C GLU A 32 -2.26 -9.88 4.52
N VAL A 33 -2.11 -8.67 5.06
CA VAL A 33 -0.83 -7.96 5.19
C VAL A 33 -0.32 -8.13 6.60
N GLY A 34 0.62 -9.06 6.80
CA GLY A 34 1.20 -9.32 8.12
C GLY A 34 2.23 -8.27 8.57
N THR A 35 2.82 -7.51 7.65
CA THR A 35 3.86 -6.51 7.95
C THR A 35 3.92 -5.47 6.86
N LEU A 36 3.99 -4.20 7.24
CA LEU A 36 4.26 -3.06 6.34
C LEU A 36 5.61 -2.46 6.72
N PRO A 37 6.72 -2.87 6.08
CA PRO A 37 8.03 -2.33 6.40
C PRO A 37 8.09 -0.85 5.97
N GLY A 38 8.16 0.04 6.96
CA GLY A 38 8.43 1.46 6.71
C GLY A 38 9.90 1.67 6.37
N ALA A 39 10.19 2.48 5.33
CA ALA A 39 11.55 2.91 5.03
C ALA A 39 12.01 3.98 6.04
N ALA A 40 12.36 3.56 7.25
CA ALA A 40 12.74 4.47 8.34
C ALA A 40 14.21 4.31 8.72
N GLY A 41 15.10 4.95 7.95
CA GLY A 41 16.49 5.19 8.37
C GLY A 41 16.69 6.53 9.10
N ALA A 42 15.67 7.39 9.15
CA ALA A 42 15.75 8.79 9.60
C ALA A 42 14.31 9.33 9.91
N PRO A 43 14.10 10.61 10.34
CA PRO A 43 12.76 11.14 10.70
C PRO A 43 11.81 11.36 9.50
N LYS A 44 12.07 10.72 8.36
CA LYS A 44 11.24 10.77 7.14
C LYS A 44 9.81 10.32 7.41
N ALA A 45 9.64 9.31 8.28
CA ALA A 45 8.34 8.84 8.69
C ALA A 45 7.45 9.98 9.25
N PHE A 46 8.00 10.91 10.04
CA PHE A 46 7.24 12.04 10.58
C PHE A 46 6.78 13.04 9.51
N GLY A 47 7.60 13.27 8.47
CA GLY A 47 7.27 14.21 7.41
C GLY A 47 6.20 13.71 6.44
N ILE A 48 6.09 12.40 6.25
CA ILE A 48 5.10 11.78 5.36
C ILE A 48 3.95 11.09 6.10
N GLN A 49 4.01 11.02 7.44
CA GLN A 49 2.97 10.38 8.28
C GLN A 49 1.56 10.89 7.93
N GLY A 50 1.38 12.21 7.80
CA GLY A 50 0.07 12.79 7.50
C GLY A 50 -0.45 12.37 6.12
N LEU A 51 0.43 12.21 5.14
CA LEU A 51 0.08 11.72 3.81
C LEU A 51 -0.25 10.23 3.84
N ASP A 52 0.53 9.44 4.57
CA ASP A 52 0.28 8.01 4.74
C ASP A 52 -1.08 7.77 5.43
N LEU A 53 -1.41 8.57 6.45
CA LEU A 53 -2.73 8.53 7.11
C LEU A 53 -3.86 9.01 6.18
N ALA A 54 -3.64 10.04 5.37
CA ALA A 54 -4.65 10.51 4.42
C ALA A 54 -4.92 9.50 3.28
N LEU A 55 -3.89 8.78 2.84
CA LEU A 55 -3.99 7.80 1.74
C LEU A 55 -4.43 6.42 2.22
N PHE A 56 -3.97 6.01 3.39
CA PHE A 56 -4.11 4.65 3.88
C PHE A 56 -4.81 4.56 5.23
N GLY A 57 -5.20 5.64 5.92
CA GLY A 57 -5.70 5.58 7.30
C GLY A 57 -6.89 4.64 7.55
N GLU A 58 -7.75 4.47 6.54
CA GLU A 58 -8.94 3.60 6.59
C GLU A 58 -8.71 2.19 6.01
N TRP A 59 -7.53 1.94 5.43
CA TRP A 59 -7.23 0.70 4.73
C TRP A 59 -6.72 -0.42 5.63
N PRO A 60 -5.66 -0.25 6.46
CA PRO A 60 -5.36 -1.20 7.50
C PRO A 60 -6.50 -1.12 8.53
N PRO A 61 -7.08 -2.24 8.96
CA PRO A 61 -8.00 -2.21 10.07
C PRO A 61 -7.28 -1.59 11.27
N ALA A 62 -7.96 -0.69 11.98
CA ALA A 62 -7.48 -0.20 13.27
C ALA A 62 -7.16 -1.42 14.13
N VAL A 63 -5.87 -1.64 14.40
CA VAL A 63 -5.44 -2.64 15.37
C VAL A 63 -5.80 -2.06 16.74
N PRO A 64 -6.45 -2.80 17.65
CA PRO A 64 -6.54 -2.39 19.05
C PRO A 64 -5.15 -2.29 19.70
#